data_AF-A0A9D5Q967-F1
#
_entry.id   AF-A0A9D5Q967-F1
#
_cell.length_a   1.000
_cell.length_b   1.000
_cell.length_c   1.000
_cell.angle_alpha   90.00
_cell.angle_beta   90.00
_cell.angle_gamma   90.00
#
_symmetry.space_group_name_H-M   'P 1'
#
loop_
_entity.id
_entity.type
_entity.pdbx_description
1 polymer ?
#
loop_
_entity_poly.entity_id
_entity_poly.type
_entity_poly.pdbx_seq_one_letter_code
_entity_poly.pdbx_strand_id
1 'polypeptide(L)'
;MMRKAILLCGILAVAAVAQDPTWQYQENPEEYDTMTLESYELALSEAQQRETTLREQIAQEQAQIAGLKQQLSDVDARIAAVIQEKYDILGITEQDVIDAENEIASIRQELELLLGLMPEELAQRMGDIRKLEARIAELKKKPVSYLWRIRDQIIDLEQLLERVKANLPDKPLSYTVRLIPGRRDCLWRIAEYQEIYNDPYQWPKIYRANQGQISGYYSAYSRSTDDPKYSRAEDLIIPGWELDIPR
;
A
#
# COMPACT_ATOMS: atom_id res chain seq x y z
N MET A 1 4.14 -11.70 -5.60
CA MET A 1 3.75 -12.40 -4.35
C MET A 1 2.30 -12.05 -4.02
N MET A 2 1.33 -12.73 -4.64
CA MET A 2 -0.10 -12.41 -4.46
C MET A 2 -0.70 -13.24 -3.32
N ARG A 3 -1.02 -12.58 -2.20
CA ARG A 3 -1.95 -13.12 -1.20
C ARG A 3 -3.38 -12.89 -1.72
N LYS A 4 -3.98 -13.91 -2.35
CA LYS A 4 -5.41 -13.93 -2.66
C LYS A 4 -6.16 -14.50 -1.45
N ALA A 5 -6.74 -13.63 -0.64
CA ALA A 5 -7.80 -13.99 0.29
C ALA A 5 -9.13 -13.83 -0.45
N ILE A 6 -9.67 -14.94 -0.97
CA ILE A 6 -11.07 -15.02 -1.39
C ILE A 6 -11.73 -16.01 -0.45
N LEU A 7 -12.29 -15.46 0.62
CA LEU A 7 -13.26 -16.10 1.51
C LEU A 7 -14.58 -16.19 0.74
N LEU A 8 -14.87 -17.35 0.14
CA LEU A 8 -16.23 -17.80 -0.20
C LEU A 8 -16.16 -19.22 -0.77
N CYS A 9 -15.96 -20.19 0.12
CA CYS A 9 -16.45 -21.55 -0.13
C CYS A 9 -17.44 -21.86 0.97
N GLY A 10 -18.71 -21.84 0.61
CA GLY A 10 -19.79 -22.34 1.44
C GLY A 10 -19.41 -23.73 1.94
N ILE A 11 -19.46 -23.88 3.25
CA ILE A 11 -19.35 -25.14 3.94
C ILE A 11 -20.59 -25.95 3.52
N LEU A 12 -20.50 -26.64 2.39
CA LEU A 12 -21.25 -27.88 2.20
C LEU A 12 -20.47 -28.93 2.96
N ALA A 13 -20.66 -28.92 4.29
CA ALA A 13 -20.43 -30.08 5.10
C ALA A 13 -21.40 -31.15 4.60
N VAL A 14 -20.98 -31.93 3.60
CA VAL A 14 -21.43 -33.32 3.54
C VAL A 14 -20.80 -33.94 4.77
N ALA A 15 -21.51 -33.84 5.89
CA ALA A 15 -21.35 -34.73 7.01
C ALA A 15 -21.69 -36.12 6.46
N ALA A 16 -20.72 -36.74 5.77
CA ALA A 16 -20.57 -38.16 5.84
C ALA A 16 -20.35 -38.39 7.33
N VAL A 17 -21.44 -38.71 8.02
CA VAL A 17 -21.38 -39.37 9.31
C VAL A 17 -20.71 -40.70 8.99
N ALA A 18 -19.38 -40.67 8.89
CA ALA A 18 -18.56 -41.80 9.24
C ALA A 18 -18.83 -41.97 10.74
N GLN A 19 -19.94 -42.64 11.05
CA GLN A 19 -19.92 -43.59 12.14
C GLN A 19 -18.82 -44.56 11.74
N ASP A 20 -17.57 -44.21 12.04
CA ASP A 20 -16.52 -45.21 12.20
C ASP A 20 -17.10 -46.14 13.25
N PRO A 21 -17.49 -47.38 12.90
CA PRO A 21 -17.66 -48.38 13.92
C PRO A 21 -16.24 -48.51 14.46
N THR A 22 -15.98 -47.95 15.63
CA THR A 22 -14.78 -48.28 16.38
C THR A 22 -14.88 -49.77 16.66
N TRP A 23 -14.34 -50.57 15.75
CA TRP A 23 -14.17 -52.00 15.96
C TRP A 23 -13.12 -52.14 17.06
N GLN A 24 -13.55 -52.00 18.32
CA GLN A 24 -12.78 -52.45 19.45
C GLN A 24 -12.82 -53.97 19.40
N TYR A 25 -11.77 -54.56 18.81
CA TYR A 25 -11.49 -55.98 18.98
C TYR A 25 -11.15 -56.20 20.46
N GLN A 26 -12.15 -56.59 21.25
CA GLN A 26 -11.92 -57.23 22.53
C GLN A 26 -11.52 -58.67 22.23
N GLU A 27 -10.22 -58.98 22.26
CA GLU A 27 -9.75 -60.37 22.27
C GLU A 27 -10.31 -61.05 23.53
N ASN A 28 -11.38 -61.83 23.36
CA ASN A 28 -11.84 -62.78 24.36
C ASN A 28 -11.13 -64.11 24.07
N PRO A 29 -10.14 -64.56 24.86
CA PRO A 29 -9.18 -65.57 24.41
C PRO A 29 -9.68 -67.01 24.28
N GLU A 30 -10.96 -67.31 24.62
CA GLU A 30 -11.45 -68.69 24.73
C GLU A 30 -12.74 -69.01 23.96
N GLU A 31 -13.27 -68.09 23.15
CA GLU A 31 -14.49 -68.34 22.38
C GLU A 31 -14.21 -68.25 20.88
N TYR A 32 -13.91 -69.39 20.26
CA TYR A 32 -13.94 -69.50 18.81
C TYR A 32 -15.41 -69.42 18.40
N ASP A 33 -15.84 -68.26 17.90
CA ASP A 33 -17.16 -68.10 17.31
C ASP A 33 -17.24 -69.05 16.10
N THR A 34 -17.87 -70.20 16.30
CA THR A 34 -17.96 -71.25 15.29
C THR A 34 -19.04 -70.86 14.29
N MET A 35 -18.70 -69.92 13.40
CA MET A 35 -19.49 -69.66 12.20
C MET A 35 -19.64 -70.97 11.41
N THR A 36 -20.88 -71.34 11.09
CA THR A 36 -21.14 -72.44 10.16
C THR A 36 -20.51 -72.09 8.81
N LEU A 37 -19.99 -73.07 8.07
CA LEU A 37 -19.36 -72.84 6.76
C LEU A 37 -20.28 -72.02 5.83
N GLU A 38 -21.59 -72.29 5.86
CA GLU A 38 -22.60 -71.55 5.10
C GLU A 38 -22.70 -70.07 5.50
N SER A 39 -22.59 -69.74 6.80
CA SER A 39 -22.59 -68.34 7.27
C SER A 39 -21.31 -67.61 6.84
N TYR A 40 -20.18 -68.31 6.75
CA TYR A 40 -18.91 -67.75 6.28
C TYR A 40 -18.95 -67.46 4.78
N GLU A 41 -19.44 -68.39 3.98
CA GLU A 41 -19.60 -68.20 2.54
C GLU A 41 -20.55 -67.03 2.23
N LEU A 42 -21.64 -66.89 3.00
CA LEU A 42 -22.55 -65.75 2.89
C LEU A 42 -21.84 -64.43 3.23
N ALA A 43 -21.17 -64.33 4.38
CA ALA A 43 -20.45 -63.14 4.81
C ALA A 43 -19.32 -62.75 3.83
N LEU A 44 -18.62 -63.75 3.27
CA LEU A 44 -17.60 -63.54 2.23
C LEU A 44 -18.22 -62.96 0.96
N SER A 45 -19.35 -63.50 0.51
CA SER A 45 -20.05 -63.00 -0.67
C SER A 45 -20.55 -61.56 -0.49
N GLU A 46 -21.08 -61.22 0.69
CA GLU A 46 -21.51 -59.86 1.03
C GLU A 46 -20.34 -58.88 1.13
N ALA A 47 -19.19 -59.33 1.67
CA ALA A 47 -17.98 -58.53 1.71
C ALA A 47 -17.43 -58.27 0.30
N GLN A 48 -17.44 -59.28 -0.57
CA GLN A 48 -17.04 -59.14 -1.98
C GLN A 48 -17.95 -58.17 -2.74
N GLN A 49 -19.27 -58.27 -2.57
CA GLN A 49 -20.22 -57.33 -3.18
C GLN A 49 -20.05 -55.88 -2.67
N ARG A 50 -19.75 -55.71 -1.38
CA ARG A 50 -19.40 -54.40 -0.82
C ARG A 50 -18.10 -53.86 -1.40
N GLU A 51 -17.09 -54.71 -1.55
CA GLU A 51 -15.82 -54.32 -2.17
C GLU A 51 -16.00 -53.88 -3.62
N THR A 52 -16.77 -54.61 -4.43
CA THR A 52 -17.05 -54.21 -5.83
C THR A 52 -17.81 -52.90 -5.89
N THR A 53 -18.83 -52.72 -5.05
CA THR A 53 -19.63 -51.49 -4.99
C THR A 53 -18.78 -50.28 -4.58
N LEU A 54 -17.94 -50.44 -3.53
CA LEU A 54 -17.03 -49.37 -3.09
C LEU A 54 -15.99 -49.05 -4.15
N ARG A 55 -15.48 -50.04 -4.88
CA ARG A 55 -14.54 -49.82 -6.00
C ARG A 55 -15.18 -49.05 -7.15
N GLU A 56 -16.43 -49.36 -7.49
CA GLU A 56 -17.19 -48.61 -8.49
C GLU A 56 -17.43 -47.16 -8.05
N GLN A 57 -17.80 -46.93 -6.78
CA GLN A 57 -17.96 -45.60 -6.22
C GLN A 57 -16.66 -44.80 -6.23
N ILE A 58 -15.54 -45.41 -5.82
CA ILE A 58 -14.21 -44.78 -5.88
C ILE A 58 -13.85 -44.42 -7.33
N ALA A 59 -14.11 -45.30 -8.29
CA ALA A 59 -13.85 -45.02 -9.70
C ALA A 59 -14.72 -43.87 -10.22
N GLN A 60 -15.99 -43.80 -9.82
CA GLN A 60 -16.90 -42.71 -10.16
C GLN A 60 -16.43 -41.37 -9.56
N GLU A 61 -16.05 -41.33 -8.28
CA GLU A 61 -15.52 -40.14 -7.63
C GLU A 61 -14.20 -39.69 -8.26
N GLN A 62 -13.30 -40.61 -8.61
CA GLN A 62 -12.07 -40.29 -9.33
C GLN A 62 -12.35 -39.66 -10.69
N ALA A 63 -13.35 -40.16 -11.43
CA ALA A 63 -13.78 -39.58 -12.70
C ALA A 63 -14.37 -38.16 -12.51
N GLN A 64 -15.16 -37.95 -11.46
CA GLN A 64 -15.69 -36.62 -11.10
C GLN A 64 -14.56 -35.65 -10.73
N ILE A 65 -13.58 -36.08 -9.94
CA ILE A 65 -12.41 -35.27 -9.57
C ILE A 65 -11.61 -34.90 -10.83
N ALA A 66 -11.41 -35.85 -11.75
CA ALA A 66 -10.73 -35.57 -13.02
C ALA A 66 -11.50 -34.55 -13.86
N GLY A 67 -12.83 -34.68 -13.95
CA GLY A 67 -13.70 -33.72 -14.64
C GLY A 67 -13.64 -32.31 -14.03
N LEU A 68 -13.74 -32.21 -12.70
CA LEU A 68 -13.64 -30.93 -11.99
C LEU A 68 -12.26 -30.28 -12.16
N LYS A 69 -11.19 -31.06 -12.15
CA LYS A 69 -9.83 -30.55 -12.42
C LYS A 69 -9.71 -29.99 -13.84
N GLN A 70 -10.31 -30.66 -14.83
CA GLN A 70 -10.35 -30.15 -16.20
C GLN A 70 -11.14 -28.84 -16.27
N GLN A 71 -12.30 -28.76 -15.64
CA GLN A 71 -13.11 -27.53 -15.60
C GLN A 71 -12.36 -26.37 -14.95
N LEU A 72 -11.62 -26.61 -13.88
CA LEU A 72 -10.76 -25.59 -13.26
C LEU A 72 -9.69 -25.11 -14.24
N SER A 73 -9.00 -26.02 -14.91
CA SER A 73 -7.98 -25.67 -15.92
C SER A 73 -8.57 -24.83 -17.07
N ASP A 74 -9.77 -25.18 -17.54
CA ASP A 74 -10.45 -24.45 -18.61
C ASP A 74 -10.88 -23.04 -18.15
N VAL A 75 -11.36 -22.92 -16.91
CA VAL A 75 -11.71 -21.62 -16.32
C VAL A 75 -10.46 -20.75 -16.14
N ASP A 76 -9.36 -21.31 -15.67
CA ASP A 76 -8.09 -20.60 -15.53
C ASP A 76 -7.58 -20.10 -16.89
N ALA A 77 -7.68 -20.93 -17.94
CA ALA A 77 -7.33 -20.51 -19.30
C ALA A 77 -8.21 -19.36 -19.81
N ARG A 78 -9.51 -19.40 -19.53
CA ARG A 78 -10.44 -18.31 -19.88
C ARG A 78 -10.15 -17.03 -19.12
N ILE A 79 -9.81 -17.13 -17.84
CA ILE A 79 -9.40 -15.96 -17.03
C ILE A 79 -8.13 -15.34 -17.60
N ALA A 80 -7.12 -16.16 -17.94
CA ALA A 80 -5.89 -15.69 -18.53
C ALA A 80 -6.14 -14.97 -19.87
N ALA A 81 -7.02 -15.50 -20.73
CA ALA A 81 -7.37 -14.88 -22.00
C ALA A 81 -8.01 -13.49 -21.81
N VAL A 82 -8.98 -13.35 -20.89
CA VAL A 82 -9.62 -12.06 -20.58
C VAL A 82 -8.61 -11.06 -19.99
N ILE A 83 -7.67 -11.53 -19.18
CA ILE A 83 -6.61 -10.69 -18.64
C ILE A 83 -5.71 -10.15 -19.76
N GLN A 84 -5.31 -11.00 -20.71
CA GLN A 84 -4.50 -10.59 -21.86
C GLN A 84 -5.26 -9.61 -22.76
N GLU A 85 -6.54 -9.89 -23.08
CA GLU A 85 -7.36 -8.98 -23.88
C GLU A 85 -7.44 -7.57 -23.24
N LYS A 86 -7.62 -7.50 -21.92
CA LYS A 86 -7.61 -6.24 -21.18
C LYS A 86 -6.26 -5.50 -21.29
N TYR A 87 -5.15 -6.24 -21.25
CA TYR A 87 -3.81 -5.68 -21.40
C TYR A 87 -3.58 -5.17 -22.82
N ASP A 88 -4.01 -5.92 -23.83
CA ASP A 88 -3.97 -5.52 -25.24
C ASP A 88 -4.78 -4.25 -25.51
N ILE A 89 -6.00 -4.15 -24.96
CA ILE A 89 -6.87 -2.96 -25.08
C ILE A 89 -6.18 -1.71 -24.51
N LEU A 90 -5.48 -1.86 -23.39
CA LEU A 90 -4.80 -0.75 -22.73
C LEU A 90 -3.38 -0.50 -23.26
N GLY A 91 -2.87 -1.37 -24.15
CA GLY A 91 -1.51 -1.32 -24.65
C GLY A 91 -0.45 -1.47 -23.54
N ILE A 92 -0.75 -2.26 -22.51
CA ILE A 92 0.13 -2.51 -21.37
C ILE A 92 0.52 -3.99 -21.32
N THR A 93 1.61 -4.29 -20.60
CA THR A 93 2.04 -5.67 -20.34
C THR A 93 1.71 -6.07 -18.90
N GLU A 94 1.77 -7.38 -18.62
CA GLU A 94 1.69 -7.87 -17.24
C GLU A 94 2.80 -7.27 -16.37
N GLN A 95 4.00 -7.07 -16.94
CA GLN A 95 5.12 -6.47 -16.24
C GLN A 95 4.83 -5.04 -15.81
N ASP A 96 4.18 -4.22 -16.65
CA ASP A 96 3.81 -2.85 -16.29
C ASP A 96 2.86 -2.81 -15.09
N VAL A 97 1.96 -3.79 -14.97
CA VAL A 97 1.06 -3.91 -13.82
C VAL A 97 1.82 -4.31 -12.56
N ILE A 98 2.76 -5.26 -12.67
CA ILE A 98 3.62 -5.67 -11.55
C ILE A 98 4.48 -4.49 -11.08
N ASP A 99 5.05 -3.73 -12.00
CA ASP A 99 5.89 -2.58 -11.69
C ASP A 99 5.06 -1.49 -11.01
N ALA A 100 3.84 -1.23 -11.47
CA ALA A 100 2.92 -0.30 -10.84
C ALA A 100 2.51 -0.75 -9.43
N GLU A 101 2.25 -2.04 -9.22
CA GLU A 101 1.97 -2.60 -7.88
C GLU A 101 3.13 -2.43 -6.92
N ASN A 102 4.36 -2.71 -7.38
CA ASN A 102 5.57 -2.54 -6.58
C ASN A 102 5.80 -1.07 -6.23
N GLU A 103 5.58 -0.16 -7.18
CA GLU A 103 5.67 1.28 -6.94
C GLU A 103 4.63 1.76 -5.92
N ILE A 104 3.38 1.31 -6.04
CA ILE A 104 2.30 1.60 -5.09
C ILE A 104 2.64 1.07 -3.70
N ALA A 105 3.18 -0.14 -3.59
CA ALA A 105 3.58 -0.74 -2.32
C ALA A 105 4.71 0.06 -1.65
N SER A 106 5.72 0.48 -2.43
CA SER A 106 6.81 1.35 -1.94
C SER A 106 6.29 2.71 -1.46
N ILE A 107 5.43 3.38 -2.25
CA ILE A 107 4.83 4.66 -1.85
C ILE A 107 4.03 4.51 -0.55
N ARG A 108 3.22 3.45 -0.45
CA ARG A 108 2.42 3.17 0.74
C ARG A 108 3.30 3.02 1.98
N GLN A 109 4.35 2.21 1.89
CA GLN A 109 5.29 2.01 2.98
C GLN A 109 5.95 3.33 3.42
N GLU A 110 6.40 4.16 2.46
CA GLU A 110 6.99 5.46 2.76
C GLU A 110 5.98 6.41 3.43
N LEU A 111 4.72 6.44 2.98
CA LEU A 111 3.66 7.25 3.59
C LEU A 111 3.32 6.77 5.01
N GLU A 112 3.26 5.46 5.24
CA GLU A 112 3.01 4.88 6.56
C GLU A 112 4.13 5.21 7.55
N LEU A 113 5.39 5.19 7.09
CA LEU A 113 6.54 5.63 7.88
C LEU A 113 6.41 7.11 8.25
N LEU A 114 6.01 7.97 7.32
CA LEU A 114 5.80 9.40 7.58
C LEU A 114 4.64 9.64 8.54
N LEU A 115 3.55 8.88 8.45
CA LEU A 115 2.43 8.97 9.40
C LEU A 115 2.84 8.65 10.83
N GLY A 116 3.85 7.81 11.03
CA GLY A 116 4.36 7.44 12.35
C GLY A 116 5.32 8.47 12.97
N LEU A 117 5.73 9.49 12.23
CA LEU A 117 6.65 10.51 12.72
C LEU A 117 5.93 11.57 13.55
N MET A 118 6.70 12.22 14.43
CA MET A 118 6.21 13.39 15.16
C MET A 118 6.01 14.59 14.20
N PRO A 119 5.06 15.49 14.46
CA PRO A 119 4.78 16.63 13.57
C PRO A 119 6.01 17.48 13.22
N GLU A 120 6.93 17.70 14.17
CA GLU A 120 8.15 18.48 13.94
C GLU A 120 9.13 17.78 12.99
N GLU A 121 9.28 16.46 13.09
CA GLU A 121 10.14 15.66 12.20
C GLU A 121 9.53 15.55 10.79
N LEU A 122 8.20 15.50 10.72
CA LEU A 122 7.45 15.47 9.49
C LEU A 122 7.67 16.77 8.69
N ALA A 123 7.80 17.92 9.36
CA ALA A 123 8.17 19.19 8.74
C ALA A 123 9.58 19.17 8.11
N GLN A 124 10.55 18.47 8.69
CA GLN A 124 11.88 18.33 8.10
C GLN A 124 11.87 17.45 6.83
N ARG A 125 10.86 16.57 6.69
CA ARG A 125 10.70 15.66 5.56
C ARG A 125 9.72 16.14 4.49
N MET A 126 9.43 17.44 4.44
CA MET A 126 8.57 18.03 3.40
C MET A 126 9.04 17.74 1.97
N GLY A 127 10.35 17.66 1.76
CA GLY A 127 10.91 17.26 0.46
C GLY A 127 10.48 15.85 0.04
N ASP A 128 10.37 14.92 0.98
CA ASP A 128 9.97 13.54 0.71
C ASP A 128 8.48 13.43 0.41
N ILE A 129 7.63 14.19 1.14
CA ILE A 129 6.18 14.28 0.86
C ILE A 129 5.93 14.75 -0.57
N ARG A 130 6.67 15.77 -1.04
CA ARG A 130 6.54 16.28 -2.41
C ARG A 130 7.01 15.29 -3.47
N LYS A 131 8.08 14.54 -3.19
CA LYS A 131 8.52 13.45 -4.08
C LYS A 131 7.46 12.37 -4.18
N LEU A 132 6.83 11.99 -3.06
CA LEU A 132 5.74 11.01 -3.03
C LEU A 132 4.52 11.51 -3.81
N GLU A 133 4.15 12.77 -3.63
CA GLU A 133 3.08 13.42 -4.40
C GLU A 133 3.37 13.40 -5.90
N ALA A 134 4.60 13.72 -6.31
CA ALA A 134 5.01 13.64 -7.71
C ALA A 134 4.96 12.21 -8.26
N ARG A 135 5.41 11.20 -7.49
CA ARG A 135 5.32 9.78 -7.89
C ARG A 135 3.87 9.32 -8.06
N ILE A 136 2.97 9.69 -7.15
CA ILE A 136 1.53 9.42 -7.26
C ILE A 136 0.96 10.09 -8.52
N ALA A 137 1.34 11.33 -8.79
CA ALA A 137 0.89 12.06 -9.98
C ALA A 137 1.38 11.40 -11.29
N GLU A 138 2.62 10.90 -11.33
CA GLU A 138 3.13 10.14 -12.48
C GLU A 138 2.43 8.80 -12.65
N LEU A 139 2.18 8.05 -11.56
CA LEU A 139 1.39 6.81 -11.61
C LEU A 139 0.01 7.01 -12.23
N LYS A 140 -0.66 8.14 -11.93
CA LYS A 140 -1.97 8.47 -12.51
C LYS A 140 -1.95 8.66 -14.03
N LYS A 141 -0.83 9.11 -14.59
CA LYS A 141 -0.68 9.33 -16.04
C LYS A 141 -0.46 8.03 -16.80
N LYS A 142 0.10 7.01 -16.15
CA LYS A 142 0.38 5.72 -16.80
C LYS A 142 -0.93 5.00 -17.17
N PRO A 143 -1.00 4.28 -18.30
CA PRO A 143 -2.22 3.58 -18.73
C PRO A 143 -2.70 2.50 -17.73
N VAL A 144 -1.78 1.96 -16.92
CA VAL A 144 -2.11 1.04 -15.82
C VAL A 144 -3.08 1.63 -14.78
N SER A 145 -3.16 2.97 -14.67
CA SER A 145 -4.07 3.66 -13.74
C SER A 145 -5.56 3.51 -14.13
N TYR A 146 -5.84 3.13 -15.39
CA TYR A 146 -7.21 2.88 -15.82
C TYR A 146 -7.78 1.57 -15.28
N LEU A 147 -6.92 0.63 -14.83
CA LEU A 147 -7.36 -0.60 -14.20
C LEU A 147 -8.05 -0.29 -12.87
N TRP A 148 -9.27 -0.81 -12.67
CA TRP A 148 -10.08 -0.50 -11.48
C TRP A 148 -9.30 -0.71 -10.18
N ARG A 149 -8.58 -1.84 -10.08
CA ARG A 149 -7.84 -2.21 -8.88
C ARG A 149 -6.70 -1.23 -8.59
N ILE A 150 -5.94 -0.84 -9.61
CA ILE A 150 -4.84 0.12 -9.48
C ILE A 150 -5.39 1.51 -9.16
N ARG A 151 -6.48 1.91 -9.80
CA ARG A 151 -7.16 3.18 -9.53
C ARG A 151 -7.58 3.30 -8.07
N ASP A 152 -8.20 2.26 -7.52
CA ASP A 152 -8.64 2.22 -6.12
C ASP A 152 -7.44 2.33 -5.16
N GLN A 153 -6.37 1.59 -5.45
CA GLN A 153 -5.13 1.68 -4.69
C GLN A 153 -4.48 3.08 -4.75
N ILE A 154 -4.56 3.78 -5.89
CA ILE A 154 -4.08 5.15 -6.02
C ILE A 154 -4.93 6.11 -5.16
N ILE A 155 -6.25 5.95 -5.15
CA ILE A 155 -7.14 6.76 -4.30
C ILE A 155 -6.78 6.58 -2.82
N ASP A 156 -6.53 5.35 -2.38
CA ASP A 156 -6.05 5.09 -1.01
C ASP A 156 -4.74 5.81 -0.69
N LEU A 157 -3.79 5.81 -1.64
CA LEU A 157 -2.51 6.52 -1.48
C LEU A 157 -2.72 8.03 -1.35
N GLU A 158 -3.62 8.61 -2.16
CA GLU A 158 -3.98 10.03 -2.06
C GLU A 158 -4.59 10.35 -0.69
N GLN A 159 -5.48 9.50 -0.19
CA GLN A 159 -6.06 9.69 1.14
C GLN A 159 -5.00 9.59 2.26
N LEU A 160 -4.06 8.65 2.15
CA LEU A 160 -2.95 8.54 3.10
C LEU A 160 -2.04 9.78 3.05
N LEU A 161 -1.74 10.28 1.85
CA LEU A 161 -0.96 11.50 1.66
C LEU A 161 -1.64 12.70 2.32
N GLU A 162 -2.96 12.85 2.16
CA GLU A 162 -3.69 13.94 2.81
C GLU A 162 -3.70 13.82 4.33
N ARG A 163 -3.75 12.60 4.89
CA ARG A 163 -3.57 12.39 6.34
C ARG A 163 -2.18 12.78 6.82
N VAL A 164 -1.13 12.45 6.06
CA VAL A 164 0.25 12.88 6.36
C VAL A 164 0.34 14.40 6.38
N LYS A 165 -0.24 15.06 5.36
CA LYS A 165 -0.27 16.53 5.28
C LYS A 165 -1.07 17.16 6.42
N ALA A 166 -2.18 16.55 6.84
CA ALA A 166 -2.98 17.04 7.97
C ALA A 166 -2.23 16.94 9.32
N ASN A 167 -1.33 15.98 9.49
CA ASN A 167 -0.51 15.82 10.70
C ASN A 167 0.69 16.78 10.76
N LEU A 168 0.89 17.63 9.75
CA LEU A 168 1.90 18.67 9.80
C LEU A 168 1.55 19.70 10.89
N PRO A 169 2.52 20.21 11.67
CA PRO A 169 2.26 21.10 12.80
C PRO A 169 1.58 22.39 12.32
N ASP A 170 0.60 22.91 13.06
CA ASP A 170 -0.23 24.06 12.66
C ASP A 170 0.53 25.41 12.68
N LYS A 171 1.75 25.41 13.24
CA LYS A 171 2.56 26.61 13.42
C LYS A 171 3.34 26.95 12.14
N PRO A 172 3.43 28.23 11.72
CA PRO A 172 4.46 28.63 10.77
C PRO A 172 5.81 28.20 11.34
N LEU A 173 6.66 27.57 10.51
CA LEU A 173 8.03 27.28 10.93
C LEU A 173 8.66 28.63 11.28
N SER A 174 9.21 28.79 12.49
CA SER A 174 10.05 29.95 12.75
C SER A 174 11.47 29.65 12.26
N TYR A 175 12.01 30.52 11.41
CA TYR A 175 13.37 30.40 10.90
C TYR A 175 14.25 31.50 11.50
N THR A 176 15.29 31.12 12.24
CA THR A 176 16.30 32.07 12.70
C THR A 176 17.33 32.34 11.61
N VAL A 177 17.42 33.58 11.16
CA VAL A 177 18.37 34.03 10.12
C VAL A 177 19.81 33.80 10.60
N ARG A 178 20.62 33.09 9.82
CA ARG A 178 21.99 32.74 10.19
C ARG A 178 22.99 33.67 9.52
N LEU A 179 24.08 33.95 10.22
CA LEU A 179 25.24 34.62 9.63
C LEU A 179 26.16 33.55 9.02
N ILE A 180 26.03 33.31 7.71
CA ILE A 180 26.93 32.40 6.97
C ILE A 180 27.96 33.25 6.20
N PRO A 181 29.26 33.18 6.54
CA PRO A 181 30.31 33.88 5.80
C PRO A 181 30.33 33.45 4.32
N GLY A 182 30.37 34.41 3.39
CA GLY A 182 30.36 34.15 1.94
C GLY A 182 29.01 33.72 1.33
N ARG A 183 28.04 33.31 2.16
CA ARG A 183 26.72 32.83 1.68
C ARG A 183 25.57 33.31 2.57
N ARG A 184 25.53 34.62 2.87
CA ARG A 184 24.52 35.23 3.77
C ARG A 184 23.09 34.80 3.42
N ASP A 185 22.26 34.62 4.44
CA ASP A 185 20.84 34.37 4.26
C ASP A 185 20.16 35.60 3.68
N CYS A 186 19.30 35.36 2.68
CA CYS A 186 18.36 36.30 2.11
C CYS A 186 17.03 35.57 1.92
N LEU A 187 15.90 36.28 1.75
CA LEU A 187 14.57 35.64 1.67
C LEU A 187 14.54 34.57 0.57
N TRP A 188 15.19 34.85 -0.57
CA TRP A 188 15.36 33.91 -1.68
C TRP A 188 16.05 32.61 -1.25
N ARG A 189 17.16 32.71 -0.51
CA ARG A 189 17.93 31.54 -0.05
C ARG A 189 17.23 30.79 1.08
N ILE A 190 16.52 31.52 1.94
CA ILE A 190 15.69 30.90 2.98
C ILE A 190 14.59 30.06 2.33
N ALA A 191 13.94 30.58 1.29
CA ALA A 191 12.95 29.83 0.51
C ALA A 191 13.56 28.65 -0.29
N GLU A 192 14.82 28.77 -0.75
CA GLU A 192 15.57 27.70 -1.42
C GLU A 192 15.79 26.49 -0.51
N TYR A 193 15.89 26.67 0.81
CA TYR A 193 16.13 25.55 1.72
C TYR A 193 15.04 24.48 1.62
N GLN A 194 15.47 23.23 1.52
CA GLN A 194 14.60 22.07 1.36
C GLN A 194 13.56 21.96 2.51
N GLU A 195 13.96 22.39 3.71
CA GLU A 195 13.16 22.39 4.93
C GLU A 195 12.11 23.52 4.97
N ILE A 196 12.25 24.56 4.15
CA ILE A 196 11.36 25.72 4.10
C ILE A 196 10.38 25.57 2.93
N TYR A 197 10.84 25.87 1.71
CA TYR A 197 10.00 25.72 0.51
C TYR A 197 10.65 24.93 -0.60
N ASN A 198 11.93 24.57 -0.55
CA ASN A 198 12.67 23.95 -1.66
C ASN A 198 12.42 24.65 -3.01
N ASP A 199 12.06 25.92 -2.98
CA ASP A 199 11.62 26.71 -4.13
C ASP A 199 11.96 28.16 -3.82
N PRO A 200 13.05 28.68 -4.38
CA PRO A 200 13.48 30.03 -4.09
C PRO A 200 12.43 31.07 -4.48
N TYR A 201 11.56 30.80 -5.48
CA TYR A 201 10.54 31.75 -5.92
C TYR A 201 9.42 31.96 -4.90
N GLN A 202 9.36 31.16 -3.83
CA GLN A 202 8.39 31.32 -2.75
C GLN A 202 8.82 32.34 -1.68
N TRP A 203 9.99 32.97 -1.83
CA TRP A 203 10.44 34.04 -0.95
C TRP A 203 9.43 35.19 -0.71
N PRO A 204 8.56 35.59 -1.67
CA PRO A 204 7.57 36.63 -1.43
C PRO A 204 6.54 36.24 -0.37
N LYS A 205 6.28 34.94 -0.17
CA LYS A 205 5.42 34.47 0.92
C LYS A 205 6.03 34.81 2.29
N ILE A 206 7.33 34.54 2.46
CA ILE A 206 8.08 34.88 3.67
C ILE A 206 8.04 36.39 3.91
N TYR A 207 8.28 37.19 2.86
CA TYR A 207 8.20 38.65 2.97
C TYR A 207 6.83 39.12 3.44
N ARG A 208 5.74 38.63 2.83
CA ARG A 208 4.37 39.05 3.18
C ARG A 208 4.01 38.73 4.62
N ALA A 209 4.39 37.54 5.12
CA ALA A 209 4.15 37.18 6.52
C ALA A 209 4.92 38.06 7.51
N ASN A 210 6.15 38.47 7.16
CA ASN A 210 7.03 39.24 8.03
C ASN A 210 7.11 40.73 7.65
N GLN A 211 6.19 41.21 6.82
CA GLN A 211 6.31 42.52 6.18
C GLN A 211 6.36 43.65 7.22
N GLY A 212 5.61 43.53 8.31
CA GLY A 212 5.59 44.51 9.40
C GLY A 212 6.96 44.68 10.06
N GLN A 213 7.62 43.57 10.40
CA GLN A 213 8.96 43.56 10.97
C GLN A 213 9.97 44.15 9.97
N ILE A 214 10.04 43.58 8.76
CA ILE A 214 11.04 43.94 7.76
C ILE A 214 10.90 45.41 7.33
N SER A 215 9.68 45.88 7.05
CA SER A 215 9.42 47.26 6.65
C SER A 215 9.69 48.26 7.79
N GLY A 216 9.40 47.87 9.03
CA GLY A 216 9.68 48.69 10.21
C GLY A 216 11.17 48.95 10.40
N TYR A 217 11.98 47.88 10.34
CA TYR A 217 13.43 47.99 10.41
C TYR A 217 14.03 48.73 9.21
N TYR A 218 13.51 48.50 8.00
CA TYR A 218 13.96 49.20 6.80
C TYR A 218 13.73 50.71 6.90
N SER A 219 12.57 51.13 7.39
CA SER A 219 12.24 52.54 7.59
C SER A 219 13.17 53.23 8.59
N ALA A 220 13.60 52.51 9.63
CA ALA A 220 14.58 53.01 10.59
C ALA A 220 15.98 53.11 9.96
N TYR A 221 16.40 52.06 9.25
CA TYR A 221 17.68 51.98 8.55
C TYR A 221 17.86 53.08 7.50
N SER A 222 16.83 53.35 6.70
CA SER A 222 16.87 54.35 5.62
C SER A 222 16.93 55.78 6.16
N ARG A 223 16.48 56.03 7.39
CA ARG A 223 16.53 57.36 8.02
C ARG A 223 17.86 57.65 8.70
N SER A 224 18.56 56.60 9.14
CA SER A 224 19.80 56.72 9.91
C SER A 224 21.07 56.74 9.06
N THR A 225 20.96 56.53 7.74
CA THR A 225 22.10 56.25 6.87
C THR A 225 22.10 57.21 5.69
N ASP A 226 23.16 57.99 5.53
CA ASP A 226 23.30 58.96 4.44
C ASP A 226 23.55 58.29 3.07
N ASP A 227 24.14 57.09 3.06
CA ASP A 227 24.36 56.25 1.88
C ASP A 227 23.87 54.80 2.15
N PRO A 228 22.58 54.49 1.87
CA PRO A 228 22.00 53.20 2.20
C PRO A 228 22.46 52.10 1.23
N LYS A 229 23.05 51.04 1.79
CA LYS A 229 23.47 49.83 1.07
C LYS A 229 22.29 49.07 0.43
N TYR A 230 21.12 49.11 1.05
CA TYR A 230 19.94 48.39 0.60
C TYR A 230 18.88 49.37 0.09
N SER A 231 18.41 49.16 -1.15
CA SER A 231 17.39 49.99 -1.79
C SER A 231 15.96 49.50 -1.59
N ARG A 232 15.77 48.26 -1.11
CA ARG A 232 14.46 47.66 -0.89
C ARG A 232 14.38 47.05 0.50
N ALA A 233 13.18 47.07 1.08
CA ALA A 233 12.92 46.47 2.39
C ALA A 233 13.18 44.96 2.39
N GLU A 234 12.78 44.26 1.33
CA GLU A 234 12.97 42.81 1.15
C GLU A 234 14.44 42.37 1.15
N ASP A 235 15.38 43.28 0.87
CA ASP A 235 16.82 43.01 0.88
C ASP A 235 17.44 43.16 2.28
N LEU A 236 16.72 43.82 3.22
CA LEU A 236 17.20 44.04 4.58
C LEU A 236 16.76 42.92 5.51
N ILE A 237 17.66 41.95 5.70
CA ILE A 237 17.53 40.89 6.70
C ILE A 237 18.76 40.87 7.59
N ILE A 238 18.55 40.77 8.89
CA ILE A 238 19.61 40.78 9.89
C ILE A 238 19.75 39.38 10.51
N PRO A 239 20.98 38.87 10.69
CA PRO A 239 21.20 37.64 11.43
C PRO A 239 20.63 37.69 12.85
N GLY A 240 20.07 36.56 13.30
CA GLY A 240 19.42 36.43 14.60
C GLY A 240 17.94 36.80 14.61
N TRP A 241 17.39 37.34 13.51
CA TRP A 241 15.94 37.50 13.40
C TRP A 241 15.24 36.15 13.29
N GLU A 242 14.16 35.98 14.04
CA GLU A 242 13.20 34.92 13.81
C GLU A 242 12.18 35.42 12.77
N LEU A 243 12.01 34.66 11.70
CA LEU A 243 11.03 34.91 10.65
C LEU A 243 9.95 33.84 10.70
N ASP A 244 8.70 34.27 10.60
CA ASP A 244 7.56 33.36 10.45
C ASP A 244 7.52 32.85 9.00
N ILE A 245 7.62 31.54 8.81
CA ILE A 245 7.52 30.90 7.50
C ILE A 245 6.07 30.43 7.31
N PRO A 246 5.25 31.15 6.53
CA PRO A 246 3.89 30.72 6.24
C PRO A 246 3.89 29.44 5.40
N ARG A 247 2.78 28.72 5.31
CA ARG A 247 2.63 27.61 4.34
C ARG A 247 2.02 28.11 3.03
#